data_AF-A0A7S1IZR9-F1
#
_entry.id   AF-A0A7S1IZR9-F1
#
_cell.length_a   1.000
_cell.length_b   1.000
_cell.length_c   1.000
_cell.angle_alpha   90.00
_cell.angle_beta   90.00
_cell.angle_gamma   90.00
#
_symmetry.space_group_name_H-M   'P 1'
#
loop_
_entity.id
_entity.type
_entity.pdbx_description
1 polymer ?
#
loop_
_entity_poly.entity_id
_entity_poly.type
_entity_poly.pdbx_seq_one_letter_code
_entity_poly.pdbx_strand_id
1 'polypeptide(L)'
;VRPMAAAPSTNVMLGHSSVLSRLNFCLSATDITTTTQSIIATHTEALDAIAAVNSDTTAAFETTFGALAQADAEAALLSIQCTLPSLVATDAGVRAASSAAKKALKAMWSRAYS
;
A
#
# COMPACT_ATOMS: atom_id res chain seq x y z
N VAL A 1 38.51 1.45 -39.36
CA VAL A 1 37.63 1.83 -38.23
C VAL A 1 36.28 2.26 -38.82
N ARG A 2 35.25 1.42 -38.77
CA ARG A 2 33.90 1.74 -39.27
C ARG A 2 33.09 2.36 -38.12
N PRO A 3 32.34 3.46 -38.33
CA PRO A 3 31.46 4.00 -37.29
C PRO A 3 30.19 3.14 -37.19
N MET A 4 29.86 2.71 -35.96
CA MET A 4 28.58 2.07 -35.64
C MET A 4 27.47 3.12 -35.67
N ALA A 5 26.47 2.91 -36.52
CA ALA A 5 25.24 3.69 -36.51
C ALA A 5 24.48 3.46 -35.19
N ALA A 6 24.08 4.54 -34.54
CA ALA A 6 23.25 4.50 -33.35
C ALA A 6 21.86 3.96 -33.71
N ALA A 7 21.42 2.91 -33.01
CA ALA A 7 20.08 2.37 -33.14
C ALA A 7 19.04 3.38 -32.61
N PRO A 8 17.86 3.51 -33.24
CA PRO A 8 16.80 4.40 -32.78
C PRO A 8 16.24 3.89 -31.45
N SER A 9 16.35 4.72 -30.40
CA SER A 9 15.71 4.50 -29.10
C SER A 9 14.21 4.33 -29.30
N THR A 10 13.74 3.08 -29.22
CA THR A 10 12.31 2.77 -29.24
C THR A 10 11.74 3.24 -27.90
N ASN A 11 11.07 4.38 -27.91
CA ASN A 11 10.41 4.92 -26.74
C ASN A 11 9.20 4.03 -26.44
N VAL A 12 9.40 2.98 -25.65
CA VAL A 12 8.30 2.14 -25.15
C VAL A 12 7.53 3.01 -24.16
N MET A 13 6.41 3.59 -24.61
CA MET A 13 5.38 4.13 -23.72
C MET A 13 4.87 2.97 -22.86
N LEU A 14 5.53 2.74 -21.73
CA LEU A 14 5.07 1.83 -20.70
C LEU A 14 3.82 2.44 -20.08
N GLY A 15 2.66 1.81 -20.31
CA GLY A 15 1.36 2.16 -19.72
C GLY A 15 1.28 1.91 -18.21
N HIS A 16 2.25 2.41 -17.43
CA HIS A 16 2.32 2.26 -15.97
C HIS A 16 1.63 3.41 -15.21
N SER A 17 0.46 3.88 -15.65
CA SER A 17 -0.17 5.06 -15.03
C SER A 17 -1.64 4.85 -14.70
N SER A 18 -1.95 4.04 -13.69
CA SER A 18 -3.32 4.01 -13.14
C SER A 18 -3.40 3.91 -11.61
N VAL A 19 -2.41 3.28 -10.96
CA VAL A 19 -2.47 3.05 -9.52
C VAL A 19 -1.61 4.05 -8.74
N LEU A 20 -0.38 4.31 -9.19
CA LEU A 20 0.52 5.27 -8.53
C LEU A 20 0.01 6.72 -8.66
N SER A 21 -0.70 7.04 -9.74
CA SER A 21 -1.32 8.35 -9.96
C SER A 21 -2.47 8.66 -8.99
N ARG A 22 -2.97 7.65 -8.26
CA ARG A 22 -4.01 7.81 -7.23
C ARG A 22 -3.44 8.11 -5.85
N LEU A 23 -2.12 8.02 -5.68
CA LEU A 23 -1.48 8.27 -4.39
C LEU A 23 -1.41 9.77 -4.11
N ASN A 24 -1.75 10.17 -2.89
CA ASN A 24 -1.62 11.54 -2.43
C ASN A 24 -0.57 11.65 -1.32
N PHE A 25 0.51 12.39 -1.58
CA PHE A 25 1.60 12.63 -0.62
C PHE A 25 1.48 13.98 0.11
N CYS A 26 0.47 14.78 -0.24
CA CYS A 26 0.21 16.09 0.33
C CYS A 26 -0.94 16.06 1.33
N LEU A 27 -1.15 14.92 2.00
CA LEU A 27 -2.21 14.74 2.99
C LEU A 27 -1.99 15.65 4.21
N SER A 28 -3.08 16.19 4.75
CA SER A 28 -3.04 16.88 6.04
C SER A 28 -2.79 15.88 7.18
N ALA A 29 -2.39 16.36 8.36
CA ALA A 29 -2.21 15.49 9.53
C ALA A 29 -3.47 14.69 9.89
N THR A 30 -4.64 15.32 9.73
CA THR A 30 -5.95 14.68 9.93
C THR A 30 -6.20 13.61 8.88
N ASP A 31 -5.96 13.91 7.60
CA ASP A 31 -6.18 12.97 6.51
C ASP A 31 -5.23 11.77 6.59
N ILE A 32 -3.98 11.97 7.05
CA ILE A 32 -3.05 10.86 7.33
C ILE A 32 -3.65 9.93 8.39
N THR A 33 -4.22 10.49 9.45
CA THR A 33 -4.81 9.71 10.53
C THR A 33 -6.01 8.91 10.04
N THR A 34 -6.94 9.56 9.35
CA THR A 34 -8.15 8.92 8.77
C THR A 34 -7.77 7.87 7.74
N THR A 35 -6.83 8.17 6.84
CA THR A 35 -6.37 7.22 5.81
C THR A 35 -5.72 6.00 6.45
N THR A 36 -4.90 6.20 7.49
CA THR A 36 -4.28 5.09 8.22
C THR A 36 -5.32 4.19 8.87
N GLN A 37 -6.34 4.77 9.51
CA GLN A 37 -7.43 4.01 10.11
C GLN A 37 -8.22 3.23 9.07
N SER A 38 -8.51 3.85 7.91
CA SER A 38 -9.19 3.18 6.81
C SER A 38 -8.38 1.99 6.29
N ILE A 39 -7.06 2.14 6.09
CA ILE A 39 -6.19 1.04 5.65
C ILE A 39 -6.26 -0.13 6.63
N ILE A 40 -6.16 0.15 7.93
CA ILE A 40 -6.20 -0.87 8.98
C ILE A 40 -7.56 -1.57 9.02
N ALA A 41 -8.65 -0.81 8.95
CA ALA A 41 -10.01 -1.36 8.97
C ALA A 41 -10.23 -2.28 7.77
N THR A 42 -9.95 -1.81 6.55
CA THR A 42 -10.12 -2.59 5.32
C THR A 42 -9.23 -3.84 5.30
N HIS A 43 -7.98 -3.75 5.76
CA HIS A 43 -7.11 -4.93 5.87
C HIS A 43 -7.66 -5.95 6.87
N THR A 44 -8.11 -5.50 8.03
CA THR A 44 -8.70 -6.37 9.07
C THR A 44 -9.97 -7.04 8.56
N GLU A 45 -10.87 -6.29 7.92
CA GLU A 45 -12.11 -6.83 7.32
C GLU A 45 -11.81 -7.89 6.25
N ALA A 46 -10.78 -7.68 5.42
CA ALA A 46 -10.35 -8.67 4.43
C ALA A 46 -9.86 -9.97 5.09
N LEU A 47 -9.06 -9.87 6.16
CA LEU A 47 -8.60 -11.04 6.91
C LEU A 47 -9.76 -11.79 7.58
N ASP A 48 -10.70 -11.07 8.19
CA ASP A 48 -11.89 -11.67 8.81
C ASP A 48 -12.75 -12.42 7.77
N ALA A 49 -12.91 -11.85 6.58
CA ALA A 49 -13.61 -12.50 5.47
C ALA A 49 -12.89 -13.77 5.00
N ILE A 50 -11.56 -13.74 4.86
CA ILE A 50 -10.76 -14.92 4.49
C ILE A 50 -10.88 -16.02 5.56
N ALA A 51 -10.83 -15.65 6.84
CA ALA A 51 -10.98 -16.59 7.95
C ALA A 51 -12.37 -17.22 7.99
N ALA A 52 -13.43 -16.46 7.68
CA ALA A 52 -14.78 -16.98 7.60
C ALA A 52 -14.95 -18.00 6.46
N VAL A 53 -14.38 -17.75 5.28
CA VAL A 53 -14.46 -18.67 4.12
C VAL A 53 -13.78 -20.02 4.41
N ASN A 54 -12.68 -20.03 5.18
CA ASN A 54 -11.98 -21.27 5.56
C ASN A 54 -12.77 -22.17 6.52
N SER A 55 -13.83 -21.65 7.14
CA SER A 55 -14.71 -22.43 8.01
C SER A 55 -15.68 -23.31 7.22
N ASP A 56 -15.93 -22.95 5.95
CA ASP A 56 -16.73 -23.72 5.01
C ASP A 56 -15.81 -24.48 4.05
N THR A 57 -16.19 -25.71 3.70
CA THR A 57 -15.43 -26.69 2.89
C THR A 57 -15.04 -26.28 1.46
N THR A 58 -15.10 -24.98 1.14
CA THR A 58 -14.88 -24.34 -0.17
C THR A 58 -13.62 -23.47 -0.23
N ALA A 59 -12.70 -23.63 0.72
CA ALA A 59 -11.41 -22.93 0.69
C ALA A 59 -10.58 -23.30 -0.56
N ALA A 60 -10.57 -22.41 -1.55
CA ALA A 60 -9.67 -22.48 -2.71
C ALA A 60 -8.44 -21.58 -2.49
N PHE A 61 -7.37 -21.82 -3.25
CA PHE A 61 -6.13 -21.04 -3.16
C PHE A 61 -6.39 -19.56 -3.46
N GLU A 62 -7.21 -19.27 -4.45
CA GLU A 62 -7.57 -17.92 -4.89
C GLU A 62 -8.34 -17.17 -3.80
N THR A 63 -9.29 -17.84 -3.14
CA THR A 63 -10.13 -17.26 -2.08
C THR A 63 -9.41 -17.10 -0.74
N THR A 64 -8.22 -17.67 -0.61
CA THR A 64 -7.42 -17.64 0.63
C THR A 64 -6.14 -16.87 0.40
N PHE A 65 -5.12 -17.53 -0.15
CA PHE A 65 -3.81 -16.93 -0.39
C PHE A 65 -3.88 -15.80 -1.42
N GLY A 66 -4.66 -15.97 -2.49
CA GLY A 66 -4.85 -14.90 -3.49
C GLY A 66 -5.48 -13.65 -2.88
N ALA A 67 -6.54 -13.81 -2.11
CA ALA A 67 -7.20 -12.73 -1.39
C ALA A 67 -6.28 -12.06 -0.34
N LEU A 68 -5.50 -12.86 0.41
CA LEU A 68 -4.52 -12.35 1.37
C LEU A 68 -3.45 -11.49 0.67
N ALA A 69 -2.86 -12.01 -0.41
CA ALA A 69 -1.83 -11.31 -1.18
C ALA A 69 -2.37 -9.98 -1.74
N GLN A 70 -3.63 -9.95 -2.19
CA GLN A 70 -4.27 -8.73 -2.66
C GLN A 70 -4.46 -7.71 -1.52
N ALA A 71 -4.97 -8.14 -0.37
CA ALA A 71 -5.16 -7.28 0.80
C ALA A 71 -3.83 -6.67 1.28
N ASP A 72 -2.77 -7.46 1.30
CA ASP A 72 -1.43 -7.01 1.68
C ASP A 72 -0.85 -6.03 0.66
N ALA A 73 -1.02 -6.30 -0.63
CA ALA A 73 -0.55 -5.41 -1.70
C ALA A 73 -1.22 -4.03 -1.63
N GLU A 74 -2.55 -4.00 -1.43
CA GLU A 74 -3.29 -2.74 -1.30
C GLU A 74 -2.89 -1.96 -0.04
N ALA A 75 -2.82 -2.64 1.11
CA ALA A 75 -2.40 -2.01 2.37
C ALA A 75 -0.97 -1.46 2.26
N ALA A 76 -0.03 -2.24 1.69
CA ALA A 76 1.34 -1.81 1.49
C ALA A 76 1.41 -0.57 0.59
N LEU A 77 0.73 -0.58 -0.55
CA LEU A 77 0.70 0.54 -1.49
C LEU A 77 0.15 1.81 -0.85
N LEU A 78 -1.03 1.74 -0.22
CA LEU A 78 -1.69 2.91 0.36
C LEU A 78 -0.95 3.44 1.59
N SER A 79 -0.24 2.58 2.32
CA SER A 79 0.53 2.99 3.50
C SER A 79 1.65 3.98 3.21
N ILE A 80 2.19 3.97 1.98
CA ILE A 80 3.30 4.84 1.57
C ILE A 80 2.88 6.32 1.70
N GLN A 81 1.63 6.62 1.37
CA GLN A 81 1.01 7.95 1.49
C GLN A 81 1.05 8.50 2.92
N CYS A 82 0.89 7.60 3.90
CA CYS A 82 0.82 7.95 5.31
C CYS A 82 2.20 7.94 5.98
N THR A 83 3.17 7.21 5.43
CA THR A 83 4.45 6.95 6.10
C THR A 83 5.62 7.76 5.53
N LEU A 84 5.64 8.05 4.23
CA LEU A 84 6.69 8.91 3.65
C LEU A 84 6.74 10.34 4.22
N PRO A 85 5.62 11.01 4.54
CA PRO A 85 5.66 12.39 5.04
C PRO A 85 6.53 12.59 6.29
N SER A 86 6.70 11.57 7.14
CA SER A 86 7.61 11.64 8.30
C SER A 86 9.08 11.96 7.95
N LEU A 87 9.52 11.68 6.72
CA LEU A 87 10.90 11.90 6.27
C LEU A 87 11.08 13.23 5.51
N VAL A 88 10.02 13.72 4.87
CA VAL A 88 10.12 14.80 3.87
C VAL A 88 9.21 16.00 4.15
N ALA A 89 8.17 15.86 4.98
CA ALA A 89 7.24 16.95 5.24
C ALA A 89 7.90 18.05 6.06
N THR A 90 7.67 19.30 5.68
CA THR A 90 8.15 20.49 6.41
C THR A 90 7.28 20.79 7.64
N ASP A 91 5.99 20.46 7.59
CA ASP A 91 5.05 20.63 8.69
C ASP A 91 5.27 19.60 9.82
N ALA A 92 5.37 20.09 11.05
CA ALA A 92 5.64 19.25 12.22
C ALA A 92 4.47 18.34 12.60
N GLY A 93 3.22 18.80 12.42
CA GLY A 93 2.01 18.02 12.68
C GLY A 93 1.87 16.84 11.71
N VAL A 94 2.13 17.07 10.43
CA VAL A 94 2.17 16.04 9.38
C VAL A 94 3.24 15.00 9.68
N ARG A 95 4.45 15.41 10.09
CA ARG A 95 5.51 14.45 10.47
C ARG A 95 5.12 13.61 11.69
N ALA A 96 4.51 14.22 12.70
CA ALA A 96 4.05 13.52 13.89
C ALA A 96 2.94 12.51 13.57
N ALA A 97 1.93 12.92 12.80
CA ALA A 97 0.85 12.04 12.33
C ALA A 97 1.40 10.88 11.48
N SER A 98 2.33 11.16 10.58
CA SER A 98 2.98 10.14 9.75
C SER A 98 3.81 9.13 10.57
N SER A 99 4.47 9.60 11.64
CA SER A 99 5.23 8.74 12.54
C SER A 99 4.31 7.85 13.39
N ALA A 100 3.18 8.39 13.84
CA ALA A 100 2.13 7.61 14.50
C ALA A 100 1.53 6.58 13.54
N ALA A 101 1.29 6.96 12.29
CA ALA A 101 0.80 6.06 11.24
C ALA A 101 1.74 4.88 11.01
N LYS A 102 3.06 5.13 10.90
CA LYS A 102 4.08 4.06 10.82
C LYS A 102 3.95 3.06 11.97
N LYS A 103 3.78 3.54 13.20
CA LYS A 103 3.65 2.68 14.39
C LYS A 103 2.36 1.86 14.34
N ALA A 104 1.24 2.48 13.97
CA ALA A 104 -0.06 1.81 13.87
C ALA A 104 -0.07 0.72 12.78
N LEU A 105 0.46 1.03 11.60
CA LEU A 105 0.57 0.08 10.49
C LEU A 105 1.51 -1.09 10.83
N LYS A 106 2.65 -0.81 11.49
CA LYS A 106 3.52 -1.87 12.01
C LYS A 106 2.78 -2.79 12.99
N ALA A 107 1.97 -2.23 13.89
CA ALA A 107 1.18 -3.01 14.82
C ALA A 107 0.11 -3.86 14.10
N MET A 108 -0.51 -3.34 13.04
CA MET A 108 -1.45 -4.08 12.19
C MET A 108 -0.79 -5.32 11.58
N TRP A 109 0.33 -5.18 10.87
CA TRP A 109 1.04 -6.34 10.30
C TRP A 109 1.55 -7.29 11.38
N SER A 110 2.02 -6.77 12.51
CA SER A 110 2.45 -7.62 13.62
C SER A 110 1.29 -8.46 14.16
N ARG A 111 0.06 -7.94 14.19
CA ARG A 111 -1.12 -8.69 14.63
C ARG A 111 -1.58 -9.72 13.58
N ALA A 112 -1.44 -9.40 12.30
CA ALA A 112 -1.84 -10.30 11.21
C ALA A 112 -0.96 -11.56 11.12
N TYR A 113 0.31 -11.46 11.50
CA TYR A 113 1.29 -12.55 11.34
C TYR A 113 1.95 -13.02 12.66
N SER A 114 1.46 -12.59 13.82
CA SER A 114 1.85 -13.15 15.12
C SER A 114 1.06 -14.41 15.45
#